data_AF-C4B6Q0-F1
#
_entry.id   AF-C4B6Q0-F1
#
_cell.length_a   1.000
_cell.length_b   1.000
_cell.length_c   1.000
_cell.angle_alpha   90.00
_cell.angle_beta   90.00
_cell.angle_gamma   90.00
#
_symmetry.space_group_name_H-M   'P 1'
#
loop_
_entity.id
_entity.type
_entity.pdbx_description
1 polymer ?
#
loop_
_entity_poly.entity_id
_entity_poly.type
_entity_poly.pdbx_seq_one_letter_code
_entity_poly.pdbx_strand_id
1 'polypeptide(L)'
;VLLPFDTLAYAERLKSAGVDPEQAKVQAQVQAEILGNLIEGKLVSKEDLRIELAQLKQELRQEMAQLAQELRQEIAVLRGEFHELRAEFHELRQEIAVLRGEFYELRGEFHKLSADFNGFRGEIRAEISRQINKSMVTTITILSVVMGIFHFIH
;
A
#
# COMPACT_ATOMS: atom_id res chain seq x y z
N VAL A 1 -18.62 -24.21 -50.52
CA VAL A 1 -18.17 -24.63 -51.85
C VAL A 1 -18.64 -23.55 -52.80
N LEU A 2 -17.71 -22.70 -53.26
CA LEU A 2 -17.98 -21.87 -54.42
C LEU A 2 -18.02 -22.84 -55.59
N LEU A 3 -19.19 -23.00 -56.20
CA LEU A 3 -19.31 -23.81 -57.41
C LEU A 3 -18.54 -23.09 -58.52
N PRO A 4 -17.61 -23.75 -59.21
CA PRO A 4 -16.86 -23.13 -60.30
C PRO A 4 -17.84 -22.67 -61.39
N PHE A 5 -17.59 -21.48 -61.94
CA PHE A 5 -18.41 -20.96 -63.04
C PHE A 5 -18.20 -21.83 -64.27
N ASP A 6 -19.26 -22.47 -64.75
CA ASP A 6 -19.21 -23.31 -65.94
C ASP A 6 -19.32 -22.45 -67.20
N THR A 7 -18.14 -22.07 -67.70
CA THR A 7 -17.99 -21.22 -68.90
C THR A 7 -18.61 -21.87 -70.14
N LEU A 8 -18.56 -23.20 -70.27
CA LEU A 8 -19.08 -23.91 -71.43
C LEU A 8 -20.61 -23.96 -71.40
N ALA A 9 -21.19 -24.37 -70.27
CA ALA A 9 -22.64 -24.41 -70.11
C ALA A 9 -23.27 -23.01 -70.25
N TYR A 10 -22.57 -21.96 -69.80
CA TYR A 10 -23.02 -20.59 -69.99
C TYR A 10 -22.98 -20.14 -71.45
N ALA A 11 -21.90 -20.44 -72.19
CA ALA A 11 -21.81 -20.14 -73.62
C ALA A 11 -22.87 -20.88 -74.44
N GLU A 12 -23.16 -22.14 -74.11
CA GLU A 12 -24.22 -22.92 -74.77
C GLU A 12 -25.62 -22.34 -74.54
N ARG A 13 -25.89 -21.82 -73.33
CA ARG A 13 -27.15 -21.12 -73.03
C ARG A 13 -27.29 -19.82 -73.84
N LEU A 14 -26.22 -19.04 -73.96
CA LEU A 14 -26.22 -17.82 -74.78
C LEU A 14 -26.47 -18.13 -76.25
N LYS A 15 -25.82 -19.16 -76.79
CA LYS A 15 -26.06 -19.65 -78.15
C LYS A 15 -27.51 -20.10 -78.35
N SER A 16 -28.07 -20.81 -77.38
CA SER A 16 -29.47 -21.26 -77.40
C SER A 16 -30.48 -20.10 -77.33
N ALA A 17 -30.06 -18.95 -76.79
CA ALA A 17 -30.84 -17.71 -76.75
C ALA A 17 -30.69 -16.85 -78.01
N GLY A 18 -29.94 -17.31 -79.03
CA GLY A 18 -29.76 -16.62 -80.31
C GLY A 18 -28.54 -15.68 -80.37
N VAL A 19 -27.65 -15.71 -79.38
CA VAL A 19 -26.37 -14.98 -79.43
C VAL A 19 -25.42 -15.68 -80.40
N ASP A 20 -24.67 -14.90 -81.19
CA ASP A 20 -23.65 -15.44 -82.10
C ASP A 20 -22.63 -16.33 -81.34
N PRO A 21 -22.20 -17.47 -81.90
CA PRO A 21 -21.33 -18.42 -81.20
C PRO A 21 -20.00 -17.82 -80.69
N GLU A 22 -19.37 -16.93 -81.46
CA GLU A 22 -18.12 -16.29 -81.06
C GLU A 22 -18.38 -15.25 -79.96
N GLN A 23 -19.47 -14.48 -80.08
CA GLN A 23 -19.87 -13.53 -79.06
C GLN A 23 -20.23 -14.22 -77.73
N ALA A 24 -20.97 -15.34 -77.80
CA ALA A 24 -21.34 -16.14 -76.63
C ALA A 24 -20.11 -16.67 -75.87
N LYS A 25 -19.08 -17.11 -76.60
CA LYS A 25 -17.83 -17.61 -76.03
C LYS A 25 -17.01 -16.50 -75.36
N VAL A 26 -16.85 -15.36 -76.04
CA VAL A 26 -16.13 -14.19 -75.49
C VAL A 26 -16.82 -13.68 -74.24
N GLN A 27 -18.15 -13.57 -74.26
CA GLN A 27 -18.93 -13.10 -73.11
C GLN A 27 -18.80 -14.06 -71.92
N ALA A 28 -18.85 -15.37 -72.16
CA ALA A 28 -18.65 -16.37 -71.11
C ALA A 28 -17.26 -16.29 -70.47
N GLN A 29 -16.21 -16.10 -71.28
CA GLN A 29 -14.84 -15.99 -70.80
C GLN A 29 -14.62 -14.71 -69.97
N VAL A 30 -15.06 -13.56 -70.47
CA VAL A 30 -14.96 -12.28 -69.74
C VAL A 30 -15.70 -12.36 -68.40
N GLN A 31 -16.87 -13.00 -68.39
CA GLN A 31 -17.67 -13.13 -67.17
C GLN A 31 -17.05 -14.11 -66.16
N ALA A 32 -16.43 -15.19 -66.64
CA ALA A 32 -15.65 -16.12 -65.82
C ALA A 32 -14.41 -15.41 -65.22
N GLU A 33 -13.71 -14.59 -66.00
CA GLU A 33 -12.55 -13.82 -65.56
C GLU A 33 -12.93 -12.78 -64.49
N ILE A 34 -14.02 -12.03 -64.71
CA ILE A 34 -14.54 -11.07 -63.73
C ILE A 34 -14.94 -11.77 -62.43
N LEU A 35 -15.66 -12.90 -62.51
CA LEU A 35 -16.06 -13.68 -61.34
C LEU A 35 -14.85 -14.27 -60.60
N GLY A 36 -13.86 -14.81 -61.33
CA GLY A 36 -12.61 -15.31 -60.76
C GLY A 36 -11.85 -14.23 -60.00
N ASN A 37 -11.65 -13.06 -60.64
CA ASN A 37 -10.98 -11.92 -60.01
C ASN A 37 -11.72 -11.38 -58.78
N LEU A 38 -13.06 -11.38 -58.77
CA LEU A 38 -13.85 -11.00 -57.59
C LEU A 38 -13.70 -12.00 -56.44
N ILE A 39 -13.71 -13.30 -56.76
CA ILE A 39 -13.61 -14.38 -55.77
C ILE A 39 -12.23 -14.40 -55.13
N GLU A 40 -11.17 -14.29 -55.93
CA GLU A 40 -9.78 -14.34 -55.44
C GLU A 40 -9.34 -13.03 -54.77
N GLY A 41 -9.77 -11.87 -55.26
CA GLY A 41 -9.22 -10.59 -54.84
C GLY A 41 -10.01 -9.83 -53.77
N LYS A 42 -11.28 -10.15 -53.54
CA LYS A 42 -12.16 -9.31 -52.68
C LYS A 42 -13.01 -10.06 -51.67
N LEU A 43 -13.23 -11.37 -51.84
CA LEU A 43 -14.07 -12.14 -50.92
C LEU A 43 -13.21 -12.78 -49.84
N VAL A 44 -13.50 -12.42 -48.58
CA VAL A 44 -13.00 -13.17 -47.43
C VAL A 44 -13.66 -14.54 -47.42
N SER A 45 -12.87 -15.60 -47.37
CA SER A 45 -13.39 -16.96 -47.32
C SER A 45 -13.80 -17.35 -45.89
N LYS A 46 -14.60 -18.41 -45.79
CA LYS A 46 -14.93 -19.00 -44.49
C LYS A 46 -13.69 -19.52 -43.75
N GLU A 47 -12.65 -19.89 -44.49
CA GLU A 47 -11.41 -20.39 -43.91
C GLU A 47 -10.57 -19.24 -43.33
N ASP A 48 -10.51 -18.10 -44.02
CA ASP A 48 -9.85 -16.89 -43.52
C ASP A 48 -10.47 -16.45 -42.18
N LEU A 49 -11.81 -16.39 -42.12
CA LEU A 49 -12.52 -16.06 -40.88
C LEU A 49 -12.27 -17.08 -39.75
N ARG A 50 -12.07 -18.36 -40.08
CA ARG A 50 -11.75 -19.39 -39.08
C ARG A 50 -10.34 -19.22 -38.55
N ILE A 51 -9.38 -18.89 -39.42
CA ILE A 51 -8.00 -18.62 -39.05
C ILE A 51 -7.94 -17.39 -38.14
N GLU A 52 -8.55 -16.27 -38.56
CA GLU A 52 -8.62 -15.05 -37.76
C GLU A 52 -9.31 -15.29 -36.41
N LEU A 53 -10.43 -16.01 -36.38
CA LEU A 53 -11.10 -16.35 -35.13
C LEU A 53 -10.24 -17.23 -34.21
N ALA A 54 -9.45 -18.15 -34.78
CA ALA A 54 -8.54 -18.99 -34.01
C ALA A 54 -7.38 -18.15 -33.43
N GLN A 55 -6.83 -17.22 -34.21
CA GLN A 55 -5.79 -16.28 -33.77
C GLN A 55 -6.31 -15.37 -32.66
N LEU A 56 -7.45 -14.71 -32.85
CA LEU A 56 -8.09 -13.87 -31.83
C LEU A 56 -8.37 -14.64 -30.53
N LYS A 57 -8.84 -15.88 -30.62
CA LYS A 57 -9.04 -16.73 -29.42
C LYS A 57 -7.73 -17.08 -28.72
N GLN A 58 -6.66 -17.26 -29.47
CA GLN A 58 -5.34 -17.53 -28.91
C GLN A 58 -4.77 -16.29 -28.22
N GLU A 59 -4.82 -15.14 -28.87
CA GLU A 59 -4.39 -13.84 -28.32
C GLU A 59 -5.16 -13.52 -27.04
N LEU A 60 -6.49 -13.61 -27.06
CA LEU A 60 -7.31 -13.37 -25.89
C LEU A 60 -6.95 -14.30 -24.72
N ARG A 61 -6.66 -15.59 -25.01
CA ARG A 61 -6.22 -16.53 -23.96
C ARG A 61 -4.85 -16.16 -23.39
N GLN A 62 -3.93 -15.68 -24.23
CA GLN A 62 -2.60 -15.26 -23.79
C GLN A 62 -2.69 -14.01 -22.93
N GLU A 63 -3.44 -12.98 -23.36
CA GLU A 63 -3.66 -11.75 -22.59
C GLU A 63 -4.34 -12.04 -21.25
N MET A 64 -5.38 -12.87 -21.24
CA MET A 64 -6.05 -13.29 -20.00
C MET A 64 -5.10 -14.03 -19.05
N ALA A 65 -4.19 -14.86 -19.57
CA ALA A 65 -3.22 -15.58 -18.76
C ALA A 65 -2.15 -14.63 -18.19
N GLN A 66 -1.66 -13.67 -18.99
CA GLN A 66 -0.71 -12.66 -18.58
C GLN A 66 -1.31 -11.76 -17.49
N LEU A 67 -2.51 -11.22 -17.71
CA LEU A 67 -3.19 -10.39 -16.71
C LEU A 67 -3.45 -11.16 -15.41
N ALA A 68 -3.85 -12.43 -15.50
CA ALA A 68 -4.04 -13.26 -14.31
C ALA A 68 -2.73 -13.51 -13.55
N GLN A 69 -1.60 -13.60 -14.24
CA GLN A 69 -0.28 -13.74 -13.63
C GLN A 69 0.16 -12.44 -12.97
N GLU A 70 0.02 -11.29 -13.66
CA GLU A 70 0.35 -9.96 -13.13
C GLU A 70 -0.45 -9.66 -11.86
N LEU A 71 -1.77 -9.85 -11.89
CA LEU A 71 -2.63 -9.67 -10.71
C LEU A 71 -2.22 -10.57 -9.54
N ARG A 72 -1.81 -11.82 -9.81
CA ARG A 72 -1.32 -12.71 -8.74
C ARG A 72 -0.01 -12.22 -8.13
N GLN A 73 0.89 -11.68 -8.95
CA GLN A 73 2.15 -11.12 -8.48
C GLN A 73 1.90 -9.86 -7.64
N GLU A 74 1.07 -8.93 -8.11
CA GLU A 74 0.69 -7.72 -7.37
C GLU A 74 0.04 -8.06 -6.03
N ILE A 75 -0.90 -9.03 -6.00
CA ILE A 75 -1.50 -9.50 -4.74
C ILE A 75 -0.46 -10.09 -3.79
N ALA A 76 0.54 -10.81 -4.32
CA ALA A 76 1.61 -11.37 -3.50
C ALA A 76 2.50 -10.27 -2.90
N VAL A 77 2.85 -9.26 -3.68
CA VAL A 77 3.61 -8.08 -3.23
C VAL A 77 2.84 -7.34 -2.14
N LEU A 78 1.57 -6.99 -2.39
CA LEU A 78 0.73 -6.29 -1.41
C LEU A 78 0.56 -7.08 -0.11
N ARG A 79 0.49 -8.42 -0.18
CA ARG A 79 0.48 -9.26 1.03
C ARG A 79 1.79 -9.19 1.80
N GLY A 80 2.93 -9.12 1.11
CA GLY A 80 4.24 -8.92 1.72
C GLY A 80 4.32 -7.59 2.44
N GLU A 81 4.02 -6.50 1.74
CA GLU A 81 3.99 -5.13 2.29
C GLU A 81 3.06 -5.02 3.51
N PHE A 82 1.87 -5.65 3.45
CA PHE A 82 0.95 -5.66 4.59
C PHE A 82 1.52 -6.43 5.81
N HIS A 83 2.31 -7.48 5.56
CA HIS A 83 2.95 -8.24 6.64
C HIS A 83 4.07 -7.42 7.31
N GLU A 84 4.87 -6.72 6.51
CA GLU A 84 5.93 -5.80 7.00
C GLU A 84 5.33 -4.67 7.82
N LEU A 85 4.30 -3.99 7.29
CA LEU A 85 3.60 -2.92 8.00
C LEU A 85 3.03 -3.39 9.35
N ARG A 86 2.51 -4.62 9.40
CA ARG A 86 2.00 -5.20 10.66
C ARG A 86 3.12 -5.49 11.65
N ALA A 87 4.29 -5.89 11.18
CA ALA A 87 5.46 -6.11 12.03
C ALA A 87 5.97 -4.78 12.61
N GLU A 88 6.11 -3.74 11.78
CA GLU A 88 6.50 -2.39 12.20
C GLU A 88 5.51 -1.82 13.24
N PHE A 89 4.21 -2.00 13.04
CA PHE A 89 3.21 -1.56 14.02
C PHE A 89 3.33 -2.31 15.35
N HIS A 90 3.69 -3.59 15.32
CA HIS A 90 3.96 -4.37 16.53
C HIS A 90 5.19 -3.86 17.28
N GLU A 91 6.27 -3.55 16.56
CA GLU A 91 7.50 -2.99 17.12
C GLU A 91 7.24 -1.63 17.77
N LEU A 92 6.59 -0.71 17.05
CA LEU A 92 6.21 0.60 17.58
C LEU A 92 5.37 0.50 18.87
N ARG A 93 4.47 -0.49 18.94
CA ARG A 93 3.67 -0.72 20.14
C ARG A 93 4.53 -1.17 21.33
N GLN A 94 5.57 -1.96 21.11
CA GLN A 94 6.52 -2.36 22.14
C GLN A 94 7.36 -1.16 22.60
N GLU A 95 7.87 -0.35 21.67
CA GLU A 95 8.62 0.87 21.99
C GLU A 95 7.80 1.83 22.85
N ILE A 96 6.52 2.05 22.50
CA ILE A 96 5.60 2.86 23.31
C ILE A 96 5.40 2.28 24.72
N ALA A 97 5.35 0.95 24.85
CA ALA A 97 5.22 0.31 26.16
C ALA A 97 6.48 0.49 27.02
N VAL A 98 7.67 0.38 26.42
CA VAL A 98 8.96 0.64 27.07
C VAL A 98 9.04 2.10 27.53
N LEU A 99 8.80 3.06 26.63
CA LEU A 99 8.80 4.49 26.97
C LEU A 99 7.82 4.84 28.09
N ARG A 100 6.66 4.20 28.12
CA ARG A 100 5.70 4.37 29.22
C ARG A 100 6.26 3.86 30.55
N GLY A 101 6.96 2.73 30.53
CA GLY A 101 7.68 2.19 31.70
C GLY A 101 8.73 3.15 32.22
N GLU A 102 9.62 3.61 31.34
CA GLU A 102 10.67 4.59 31.65
C GLU A 102 10.08 5.89 32.23
N PHE A 103 8.96 6.37 31.68
CA PHE A 103 8.28 7.56 32.20
C PHE A 103 7.74 7.35 33.63
N TYR A 104 7.20 6.18 33.95
CA TYR A 104 6.74 5.87 35.31
C TYR A 104 7.90 5.80 36.29
N GLU A 105 9.02 5.21 35.87
CA GLU A 105 10.24 5.14 36.69
C GLU A 105 10.78 6.54 36.99
N LEU A 106 10.95 7.38 35.96
CA LEU A 106 11.39 8.77 36.11
C LEU A 106 10.46 9.58 37.03
N ARG A 107 9.15 9.38 36.91
CA ARG A 107 8.17 10.02 37.81
C ARG A 107 8.34 9.54 39.25
N GLY A 108 8.63 8.27 39.45
CA GLY A 108 8.93 7.69 40.76
C GLY A 108 10.20 8.29 41.39
N GLU A 109 11.27 8.41 40.61
CA GLU A 109 12.52 9.06 41.03
C GLU A 109 12.29 10.53 41.41
N PHE A 110 11.52 11.27 40.62
CA PHE A 110 11.17 12.65 40.92
C PHE A 110 10.40 12.80 42.24
N HIS A 111 9.48 11.88 42.52
CA HIS A 111 8.76 11.85 43.80
C HIS A 111 9.68 11.57 44.99
N LYS A 112 10.61 10.63 44.85
CA LYS A 112 11.63 10.35 45.88
C LYS A 112 12.49 11.59 46.14
N LEU A 113 13.03 12.19 45.09
CA LEU A 113 13.85 13.41 45.21
C LEU A 113 13.08 14.56 45.87
N SER A 114 11.80 14.74 45.54
CA SER A 114 10.93 15.74 46.18
C SER A 114 10.71 15.44 47.66
N ALA A 115 10.55 14.17 48.05
CA ALA A 115 10.42 13.77 49.44
C ALA A 115 11.72 14.02 50.22
N ASP A 116 12.87 13.64 49.65
CA ASP A 116 14.19 13.86 50.24
C ASP A 116 14.46 15.36 50.46
N PHE A 117 14.13 16.20 49.46
CA PHE A 117 14.27 17.65 49.57
C PHE A 117 13.40 18.24 50.70
N ASN A 118 12.15 17.78 50.83
CA ASN A 118 11.27 18.21 51.90
C ASN A 118 11.78 17.72 53.28
N GLY A 119 12.32 16.50 53.35
CA GLY A 119 12.96 15.96 54.54
C GLY A 119 14.13 16.83 54.99
N PHE A 120 15.08 17.10 54.08
CA PHE A 120 16.22 17.98 54.33
C PHE A 120 15.82 19.38 54.80
N ARG A 121 14.80 19.97 54.17
CA ARG A 121 14.24 21.27 54.60
C ARG A 121 13.68 21.21 56.03
N GLY A 122 13.04 20.09 56.39
CA GLY A 122 12.55 19.83 57.74
C GLY A 122 13.69 19.73 58.76
N GLU A 123 14.74 18.97 58.44
CA GLU A 123 15.93 18.82 59.28
C GLU A 123 16.63 20.16 59.53
N ILE A 124 16.85 20.97 58.49
CA ILE A 124 17.40 22.33 58.63
C ILE A 124 16.55 23.16 59.59
N ARG A 125 15.22 23.14 59.42
CA ARG A 125 14.31 23.93 60.26
C ARG A 125 14.39 23.49 61.73
N ALA A 126 14.44 22.18 61.97
CA ALA A 126 14.57 21.62 63.30
C ALA A 126 15.91 22.01 63.95
N GLU A 127 17.01 21.92 63.22
CA GLU A 127 18.34 22.28 63.72
C GLU A 127 18.45 23.78 64.03
N ILE A 128 17.95 24.66 63.15
CA ILE A 128 17.89 26.10 63.42
C ILE A 128 17.09 26.37 64.70
N SER A 129 15.91 25.75 64.85
CA SER A 129 15.05 25.92 66.03
C SER A 129 15.75 25.43 67.30
N ARG A 130 16.44 24.30 67.23
CA ARG A 130 17.23 23.73 68.33
C ARG A 130 18.35 24.67 68.76
N GLN A 131 19.10 25.24 67.80
CA GLN A 131 20.18 26.19 68.10
C GLN A 131 19.67 27.48 68.73
N ILE A 132 18.57 28.04 68.20
CA ILE A 132 17.92 29.23 68.78
C ILE A 132 17.49 28.94 70.23
N ASN A 133 16.81 27.83 70.48
CA ASN A 133 16.37 27.47 71.83
C ASN A 133 17.55 27.29 72.79
N LYS A 134 18.61 26.59 72.35
CA LYS A 134 19.84 26.40 73.15
C LYS A 134 20.49 27.74 73.50
N SER A 135 20.61 28.65 72.51
CA SER A 135 21.15 30.00 72.71
C SER A 135 20.30 30.80 73.70
N MET A 136 18.98 30.81 73.52
CA MET A 136 18.04 31.53 74.41
C MET A 136 18.16 31.05 75.86
N VAL A 137 18.16 29.73 76.10
CA VAL A 137 18.33 29.17 77.45
C VAL A 137 19.66 29.60 78.05
N THR A 138 20.73 29.55 77.26
CA THR A 138 22.07 29.96 77.72
C THR A 138 22.09 31.44 78.10
N THR A 139 21.53 32.32 77.26
CA THR A 139 21.44 33.76 77.53
C THR A 139 20.60 34.07 78.76
N ILE A 140 19.43 33.44 78.93
CA ILE A 140 18.58 33.62 80.12
C ILE A 140 19.31 33.16 81.39
N THR A 141 20.03 32.04 81.32
CA THR A 141 20.80 31.51 82.46
C THR A 141 21.90 32.50 82.87
N ILE A 142 22.65 33.04 81.91
CA ILE A 142 23.69 34.05 82.18
C ILE A 142 23.08 35.31 82.80
N LEU A 143 21.98 35.84 82.23
CA LEU A 143 21.29 37.02 82.78
C LEU A 143 20.81 36.78 84.23
N SER A 144 20.27 35.59 84.51
CA SER A 144 19.82 35.22 85.85
C SER A 144 20.97 35.21 86.87
N VAL A 145 22.12 34.66 86.49
CA VAL A 145 23.33 34.67 87.31
C VAL A 145 23.83 36.10 87.56
N VAL A 146 23.90 36.92 86.52
CA VAL A 146 24.35 38.34 86.64
C VAL A 146 23.42 39.12 87.57
N MET A 147 22.09 38.99 87.42
CA MET A 147 21.11 39.63 88.29
C MET A 147 21.22 39.16 89.74
N GLY A 148 21.44 37.85 89.97
CA GLY A 148 21.65 37.30 91.30
C GLY A 148 22.90 37.86 91.98
N ILE A 149 24.01 38.00 91.23
CA ILE A 149 25.24 38.64 91.71
C ILE A 149 24.99 40.13 92.03
N PHE A 150 24.29 40.85 91.17
CA PHE A 150 23.96 42.27 91.38
C PHE A 150 23.14 42.48 92.66
N HIS A 151 22.10 41.66 92.88
CA HIS A 151 21.27 41.71 94.09
C HIS A 151 22.02 41.33 95.37
N PHE A 152 23.06 40.50 95.28
CA PHE A 152 23.89 40.14 96.44
C PHE A 152 24.87 41.25 96.84
N ILE A 153 25.33 42.07 95.89
CA ILE A 153 26.34 43.11 96.10
C ILE A 153 25.74 44.46 96.56
N HIS A 154 24.47 44.74 96.23
CA HIS A 154 23.76 45.99 96.58
C HIS A 154 22.72 45.78 97.69
#